data_AF-A0A3D4B340-F1
#
_entry.id   AF-A0A3D4B340-F1
#
_cell.length_a   1.000
_cell.length_b   1.000
_cell.length_c   1.000
_cell.angle_alpha   90.00
_cell.angle_beta   90.00
_cell.angle_gamma   90.00
#
_symmetry.space_group_name_H-M   'P 1'
#
loop_
_entity.id
_entity.type
_entity.pdbx_description
1 polymer ?
#
loop_
_entity_poly.entity_id
_entity_poly.type
_entity_poly.pdbx_seq_one_letter_code
_entity_poly.pdbx_strand_id
1 'polypeptide(L)'
;MYRHFLSVFSLFLLSCAAERDPGSLFGPAEQGTLVIDATLLVDLPMPPIFIRQTIAPNAVYTQDAAAVNNAEVTITQGVAEYTYTPDPTG
;
A
#
# COMPACT_ATOMS: atom_id res chain seq x y z
N MET A 1 13.39 -31.89 48.93
CA MET A 1 13.17 -30.44 48.69
C MET A 1 13.81 -29.96 47.38
N TYR A 2 13.82 -30.77 46.32
CA TYR A 2 14.52 -30.46 45.05
C TYR A 2 13.67 -30.77 43.80
N ARG A 3 12.36 -30.99 43.96
CA ARG A 3 11.44 -31.36 42.86
C ARG A 3 10.60 -30.20 42.34
N HIS A 4 10.50 -29.09 43.09
CA HIS A 4 9.75 -27.91 42.64
C HIS A 4 10.60 -26.93 41.82
N PHE A 5 11.93 -26.97 41.95
CA PHE A 5 12.83 -26.07 41.22
C PHE A 5 12.92 -26.41 39.73
N LEU A 6 12.81 -27.71 39.38
CA LEU A 6 12.85 -28.17 37.99
C LEU A 6 11.58 -27.82 37.18
N SER A 7 10.45 -27.60 37.87
CA SER A 7 9.15 -27.37 37.23
C SER A 7 8.97 -25.93 36.74
N VAL A 8 9.65 -24.95 37.37
CA VAL A 8 9.53 -23.53 37.00
C VAL A 8 10.42 -23.18 35.80
N PHE A 9 11.58 -23.83 35.67
CA PHE A 9 12.50 -23.63 34.54
C PHE A 9 11.88 -24.09 33.19
N SER A 10 11.01 -25.09 33.23
CA SER A 10 10.32 -25.60 32.03
C SER A 10 9.24 -24.65 31.49
N LEU A 11 8.75 -23.69 32.29
CA LEU A 11 7.71 -22.74 31.86
C LEU A 11 8.27 -21.57 31.03
N PHE A 12 9.56 -21.25 31.16
CA PHE A 12 10.18 -20.13 30.44
C PHE A 12 10.55 -20.47 28.99
N LEU A 13 10.67 -21.75 28.64
CA LEU A 13 11.03 -22.22 27.30
C LEU A 13 9.83 -22.34 26.34
N LEU A 14 8.61 -22.19 26.86
CA LEU A 14 7.37 -22.06 26.08
C LEU A 14 6.98 -20.60 25.83
N SER A 15 7.84 -19.65 26.19
CA SER A 15 7.67 -18.26 25.77
C SER A 15 7.89 -18.24 24.26
N CYS A 16 6.78 -18.26 23.53
CA CYS A 16 6.74 -18.05 22.09
C CYS A 16 7.33 -16.66 21.87
N ALA A 17 8.64 -16.60 21.56
CA ALA A 17 9.18 -15.41 20.94
C ALA A 17 8.27 -15.17 19.73
N ALA A 18 7.63 -13.99 19.68
CA ALA A 18 7.02 -13.55 18.44
C ALA A 18 8.20 -13.32 17.48
N GLU A 19 8.64 -14.41 16.84
CA GLU A 19 9.73 -14.45 15.88
C GLU A 19 9.29 -13.60 14.70
N ARG A 20 9.50 -12.28 14.84
CA ARG A 20 9.25 -11.32 13.79
C ARG A 20 10.54 -11.27 12.99
N ASP A 21 10.47 -11.74 11.75
CA ASP A 21 11.49 -11.40 10.78
C ASP A 21 11.65 -9.86 10.77
N PRO A 22 12.85 -9.30 10.91
CA PRO A 22 13.05 -7.85 10.92
C PRO A 22 12.45 -7.17 9.67
N GLY A 23 12.39 -7.90 8.55
CA GLY A 23 11.72 -7.47 7.31
C GLY A 23 10.20 -7.44 7.42
N SER A 24 9.57 -8.25 8.28
CA SER A 24 8.12 -8.29 8.46
C SER A 24 7.49 -6.99 9.02
N LEU A 25 8.29 -6.08 9.59
CA LEU A 25 7.81 -4.77 10.06
C LEU A 25 7.57 -3.80 8.90
N PHE A 26 8.26 -4.03 7.78
CA PHE A 26 8.13 -3.28 6.57
C PHE A 26 7.29 -4.18 5.67
N GLY A 27 6.01 -3.86 5.45
CA GLY A 27 5.15 -4.65 4.57
C GLY A 27 5.84 -4.99 3.24
N PRO A 28 5.31 -5.94 2.45
CA PRO A 28 5.96 -6.40 1.22
C PRO A 28 6.51 -5.22 0.42
N ALA A 29 7.73 -5.38 -0.12
CA ALA A 29 8.35 -4.41 -1.00
C ALA A 29 7.59 -4.37 -2.33
N GLU A 30 6.37 -3.84 -2.27
CA GLU A 30 5.46 -3.61 -3.37
C GLU A 30 6.07 -2.45 -4.14
N GLN A 31 7.10 -2.71 -4.94
CA GLN A 31 7.61 -1.78 -5.94
C GLN A 31 6.87 -2.04 -7.26
N GLY A 32 6.42 -0.99 -7.93
CA GLY A 32 5.70 -1.08 -9.20
C GLY A 32 4.20 -1.33 -9.08
N THR A 33 3.65 -1.30 -7.86
CA THR A 33 2.20 -1.40 -7.62
C THR A 33 1.53 -0.09 -8.03
N LEU A 34 0.52 -0.18 -8.89
CA LEU A 34 -0.24 0.98 -9.33
C LEU A 34 -1.09 1.54 -8.18
N VAL A 35 -1.02 2.85 -8.01
CA VAL A 35 -1.79 3.63 -7.04
C VAL A 35 -2.61 4.65 -7.82
N ILE A 36 -3.92 4.62 -7.59
CA ILE A 36 -4.88 5.56 -8.16
C ILE A 36 -5.27 6.52 -7.03
N ASP A 37 -4.98 7.81 -7.21
CA ASP A 37 -5.29 8.86 -6.25
C ASP A 37 -6.25 9.87 -6.88
N ALA A 38 -7.44 9.98 -6.30
CA ALA A 38 -8.48 10.92 -6.70
C ALA A 38 -9.41 11.20 -5.51
N THR A 39 -9.78 12.47 -5.31
CA THR A 39 -10.74 12.87 -4.27
C THR A 39 -12.11 13.12 -4.88
N LEU A 40 -13.02 12.16 -4.70
CA LEU A 40 -14.39 12.26 -5.20
C LEU A 40 -15.24 13.11 -4.25
N LEU A 41 -15.80 14.19 -4.78
CA LEU A 41 -16.75 15.03 -4.07
C LEU A 41 -18.14 14.85 -4.68
N VAL A 42 -19.15 14.71 -3.81
CA VAL A 42 -20.54 14.56 -4.23
C VAL A 42 -20.99 15.81 -4.97
N ASP A 43 -21.75 15.62 -6.05
CA ASP A 43 -22.32 16.68 -6.91
C ASP A 43 -21.32 17.62 -7.60
N LEU A 44 -20.03 17.22 -7.67
CA LEU A 44 -19.01 17.92 -8.44
C LEU A 44 -18.55 17.10 -9.66
N PRO A 45 -18.02 17.76 -10.70
CA PRO A 45 -17.39 17.06 -11.83
C PRO A 45 -16.27 16.12 -11.38
N MET A 46 -15.95 15.15 -12.24
CA MET A 46 -14.86 14.21 -11.99
C MET A 46 -13.54 14.99 -11.75
N PRO A 47 -12.86 14.78 -10.62
CA PRO A 47 -11.61 15.46 -10.31
C PRO A 47 -10.45 14.99 -11.21
N PRO A 48 -9.29 15.66 -11.11
CA PRO A 48 -8.02 15.10 -11.56
C PRO A 48 -7.79 13.69 -10.98
N ILE A 49 -7.46 12.73 -11.84
CA ILE A 49 -7.06 11.37 -11.46
C ILE A 49 -5.54 11.26 -11.62
N PHE A 50 -4.83 10.97 -10.53
CA PHE A 50 -3.40 10.75 -10.54
C PHE A 50 -3.10 9.26 -10.53
N ILE A 51 -2.41 8.77 -11.56
CA ILE A 51 -1.90 7.40 -11.61
C ILE A 51 -0.41 7.41 -11.31
N ARG A 52 -0.03 6.68 -10.27
CA ARG A 52 1.34 6.55 -9.80
C ARG A 52 1.70 5.07 -9.63
N GLN A 53 2.98 4.80 -9.51
CA GLN A 53 3.49 3.50 -9.10
C GLN A 53 4.29 3.64 -7.80
N THR A 54 4.23 2.63 -6.95
CA THR A 54 5.09 2.55 -5.78
C THR A 54 6.56 2.43 -6.22
N ILE A 55 7.44 3.07 -5.47
CA ILE A 55 8.88 3.06 -5.72
C ILE A 55 9.60 2.23 -4.66
N ALA A 56 10.85 1.85 -4.93
CA ALA A 56 11.66 1.10 -3.98
C ALA A 56 11.79 1.87 -2.64
N PRO A 57 11.78 1.19 -1.47
CA PRO A 57 11.85 1.86 -0.17
C PRO A 57 13.12 2.71 0.05
N ASN A 58 14.19 2.42 -0.69
CA ASN A 58 15.46 3.16 -0.66
C ASN A 58 15.54 4.29 -1.70
N ALA A 59 14.51 4.47 -2.53
CA ALA A 59 14.44 5.54 -3.51
C ALA A 59 13.76 6.78 -2.91
N VAL A 60 14.25 7.96 -3.27
CA VAL A 60 13.60 9.22 -2.87
C VAL A 60 12.28 9.37 -3.63
N TYR A 61 11.20 9.61 -2.88
CA TYR A 61 9.90 9.86 -3.48
C TYR A 61 9.81 11.25 -4.10
N THR A 62 9.46 11.30 -5.38
CA THR A 62 8.91 12.48 -6.04
C THR A 62 7.70 12.06 -6.87
N GLN A 63 6.76 12.99 -7.11
CA GLN A 63 5.58 12.70 -7.93
C GLN A 63 5.97 12.28 -9.35
N ASP A 64 6.96 12.96 -9.94
CA ASP A 64 7.46 12.64 -11.28
C ASP A 64 8.15 11.27 -11.35
N ALA A 65 8.92 10.89 -10.32
CA ALA A 65 9.58 9.58 -10.29
C ALA A 65 8.59 8.42 -10.11
N ALA A 66 7.45 8.69 -9.47
CA ALA A 66 6.36 7.75 -9.32
C ALA A 66 5.33 7.82 -10.46
N ALA A 67 5.47 8.73 -11.42
CA ALA A 67 4.47 8.95 -12.45
C ALA A 67 4.38 7.77 -13.44
N VAL A 68 3.16 7.45 -13.84
CA VAL A 68 2.88 6.51 -14.93
C VAL A 68 2.53 7.31 -16.17
N ASN A 69 3.45 7.32 -17.13
CA ASN A 69 3.30 8.10 -18.36
C ASN A 69 2.37 7.39 -19.35
N ASN A 70 1.61 8.18 -20.12
CA ASN A 70 0.68 7.69 -21.14
C ASN A 70 -0.38 6.72 -20.61
N ALA A 71 -0.78 6.86 -19.34
CA ALA A 71 -1.87 6.08 -18.78
C ALA A 71 -3.21 6.54 -19.37
N GLU A 72 -4.02 5.59 -19.81
CA GLU A 72 -5.41 5.81 -20.20
C GLU A 72 -6.34 5.38 -19.07
N VAL A 73 -7.37 6.18 -18.81
CA VAL A 73 -8.33 5.92 -17.74
C VAL A 73 -9.72 5.76 -18.34
N THR A 74 -10.33 4.62 -18.05
CA THR A 74 -11.73 4.34 -18.39
C THR A 74 -12.53 4.18 -17.11
N ILE A 75 -13.63 4.91 -17.00
CA ILE A 75 -14.54 4.87 -15.87
C ILE A 75 -15.74 4.00 -16.25
N THR A 76 -15.97 2.93 -15.49
CA THR A 76 -17.09 2.02 -15.71
C THR A 76 -18.17 2.26 -14.66
N GLN A 77 -19.41 2.48 -15.09
CA GLN A 77 -20.59 2.61 -14.23
C GLN A 77 -21.70 1.67 -14.70
N GLY A 78 -21.83 0.51 -14.05
CA GLY A 78 -22.74 -0.53 -14.48
C GLY A 78 -22.32 -1.09 -15.85
N VAL A 79 -23.10 -0.78 -16.89
CA VAL A 79 -22.80 -1.16 -18.29
C VAL A 79 -22.25 0.00 -19.12
N ALA A 80 -22.18 1.20 -18.56
CA ALA A 80 -21.65 2.38 -19.25
C ALA A 80 -20.14 2.49 -19.04
N GLU A 81 -19.43 2.88 -20.09
CA GLU A 81 -18.00 3.19 -20.07
C GLU A 81 -17.78 4.61 -20.56
N TYR A 82 -16.91 5.33 -19.84
CA TYR A 82 -16.54 6.70 -20.14
C TYR A 82 -15.02 6.82 -20.19
N THR A 83 -14.48 7.29 -21.32
CA THR A 83 -13.07 7.67 -21.39
C THR A 83 -12.86 8.93 -20.57
N TYR A 84 -12.02 8.85 -19.54
CA TYR A 84 -11.68 10.01 -18.74
C TYR A 84 -10.70 10.89 -19.49
N THR A 85 -11.01 12.17 -19.56
CA THR A 85 -10.11 13.23 -20.03
C THR A 85 -10.04 14.28 -18.92
N PRO A 86 -8.85 14.62 -18.41
CA PRO A 86 -8.70 15.69 -17.43
C PRO A 86 -9.27 17.00 -17.97
N ASP A 87 -9.91 17.80 -17.11
CA ASP A 87 -10.28 19.16 -17.48
C ASP A 87 -9.00 19.96 -17.78
N PRO A 88 -8.86 20.58 -18.99
CA PRO A 88 -7.69 21.39 -19.32
C PRO A 88 -7.52 22.63 -18.42
N THR A 89 -8.54 23.00 -17.65
CA THR A 89 -8.55 24.18 -16.76
C THR A 89 -8.31 23.88 -15.28
N GLY A 90 -7.88 22.65 -14.95
CA GLY A 90 -7.62 22.13 -13.60
C GLY A 90 -7.31 23.14 -12.50
#